data_AF-A0A3B8JGG5-F1
#
_entry.id   AF-A0A3B8JGG5-F1
#
_cell.length_a   1.000
_cell.length_b   1.000
_cell.length_c   1.000
_cell.angle_alpha   90.00
_cell.angle_beta   90.00
_cell.angle_gamma   90.00
#
_symmetry.space_group_name_H-M   'P 1'
#
loop_
_entity.id
_entity.type
_entity.pdbx_description
1 polymer ?
#
loop_
_entity_poly.entity_id
_entity_poly.type
_entity_poly.pdbx_seq_one_letter_code
_entity_poly.pdbx_strand_id
1 'polypeptide(L)'
;MNTSDRSQDLASLVSRIEQLEERLHIVAKYAVRVKHQLDGLTKKFNNRPELEQIESLQIAIALLAEKLAQLQQQQHQSSTPTWQETFHALESLDQAEALDTSSDKQESTDYFANLEEAELQTTHTTDNFIQQTQEPISAEEFLRQYNEEKLDFRGINLARVDLTRKFLSYNLNLSHANLTGAKLKKAHLRGVNLSKTNLKGAQLCKANFLNTNLSEANLTKADLHQATLKSTDLEKANLSEANLSEANLSQQVNLNQANLSQANLSGSNLRKTTLINANLSEANLSRANLLEANLEGSNLQGANLQQAIYNEATIFPKGFDPVKSGAYLIAPNASLQNANLAGIDLNNVNLTGADLRGANLNSTQLSNSNLCEVNLSGANLSRANLCRAKLIQANLSKSHLGDANLEYANLTAAQLSGANLLGANLQRTNLAAADLSQTNLKNAKLIFDHQTNLSGVNLNGINLVGVNLQKINLSGANLSAANLCGTCLCSANLSGANLTSADLRGADLSDANLENANLKAANLSAAILSGAKFGCAIMPDGTVKD
;
A
#
# COMPACT_ATOMS: atom_id res chain seq x y z
N MET A 1 22.14 -19.42 -57.66
CA MET A 1 23.07 -18.68 -56.77
C MET A 1 22.21 -17.86 -55.81
N ASN A 2 22.24 -18.17 -54.52
CA ASN A 2 22.23 -17.12 -53.50
C ASN A 2 22.92 -17.64 -52.24
N THR A 3 24.22 -17.92 -52.37
CA THR A 3 25.11 -18.23 -51.24
C THR A 3 25.35 -16.99 -50.36
N SER A 4 25.03 -15.79 -50.87
CA SER A 4 25.12 -14.51 -50.16
C SER A 4 24.04 -14.32 -49.09
N ASP A 5 22.85 -14.90 -49.28
CA ASP A 5 21.72 -14.71 -48.36
C ASP A 5 21.90 -15.56 -47.08
N ARG A 6 22.37 -16.80 -47.23
CA ARG A 6 22.66 -17.69 -46.09
C ARG A 6 23.86 -17.24 -45.26
N SER A 7 24.85 -16.55 -45.84
CA SER A 7 26.01 -16.07 -45.09
C SER A 7 25.68 -14.85 -44.22
N GLN A 8 24.76 -13.99 -44.67
CA GLN A 8 24.26 -12.86 -43.87
C GLN A 8 23.42 -13.33 -42.67
N ASP A 9 22.57 -14.34 -42.83
CA ASP A 9 21.78 -14.91 -41.73
C ASP A 9 22.66 -15.60 -40.69
N LEU A 10 23.70 -16.32 -41.12
CA LEU A 10 24.65 -16.96 -40.20
C LEU A 10 25.48 -15.93 -39.42
N ALA A 11 25.94 -14.85 -40.06
CA ALA A 11 26.67 -13.79 -39.38
C ALA A 11 25.79 -13.06 -38.34
N SER A 12 24.51 -12.83 -38.66
CA SER A 12 23.55 -12.23 -37.72
C SER A 12 23.25 -13.14 -36.53
N LEU A 13 23.16 -14.46 -36.75
CA LEU A 13 22.97 -15.44 -35.68
C LEU A 13 24.20 -15.52 -34.75
N VAL A 14 25.41 -15.51 -35.32
CA VAL A 14 26.66 -15.50 -34.54
C VAL A 14 26.75 -14.25 -33.66
N SER A 15 26.50 -13.07 -34.22
CA SER A 15 26.49 -11.82 -33.43
C SER A 15 25.43 -11.82 -32.33
N ARG A 16 24.27 -12.46 -32.57
CA ARG A 16 23.22 -12.60 -31.56
C ARG A 16 23.61 -13.56 -30.43
N ILE A 17 24.33 -14.63 -30.75
CA ILE A 17 24.88 -15.58 -29.78
C ILE A 17 25.94 -14.88 -28.92
N GLU A 18 26.87 -14.15 -29.52
CA GLU A 18 27.90 -13.37 -28.79
C GLU A 18 27.26 -12.35 -27.82
N GLN A 19 26.22 -11.63 -28.25
CA GLN A 19 25.47 -10.71 -27.37
C GLN A 19 24.75 -11.43 -26.21
N LEU A 20 24.27 -12.66 -26.45
CA LEU A 20 23.61 -13.46 -25.42
C LEU A 20 24.63 -14.03 -24.43
N GLU A 21 25.80 -14.42 -24.90
CA GLU A 21 26.92 -14.88 -24.06
C GLU A 21 27.46 -13.75 -23.18
N GLU A 22 27.62 -12.53 -23.72
CA GLU A 22 28.02 -11.36 -22.95
C GLU A 22 26.98 -11.02 -21.87
N ARG A 23 25.69 -11.11 -22.21
CA ARG A 23 24.58 -10.93 -21.25
C ARG A 23 24.58 -12.00 -20.15
N LEU A 24 24.80 -13.27 -20.51
CA LEU A 24 24.94 -14.38 -19.56
C LEU A 24 26.12 -14.17 -18.62
N HIS A 25 27.25 -13.67 -19.14
CA HIS A 25 28.44 -13.37 -18.36
C HIS A 25 28.19 -12.23 -17.35
N ILE A 26 27.49 -11.18 -17.76
CA ILE A 26 27.08 -10.08 -16.89
C ILE A 26 26.13 -10.59 -15.80
N VAL A 27 25.12 -11.39 -16.15
CA VAL A 27 24.16 -11.97 -15.19
C VAL A 27 24.88 -12.89 -14.19
N ALA A 28 25.83 -13.69 -14.63
CA ALA A 28 26.64 -14.54 -13.75
C ALA A 28 27.47 -13.71 -12.76
N LYS A 29 28.09 -12.61 -13.22
CA LYS A 29 28.83 -11.67 -12.35
C LYS A 29 27.93 -11.00 -11.31
N TYR A 30 26.70 -10.62 -11.69
CA TYR A 30 25.71 -10.09 -10.75
C TYR A 30 25.23 -11.14 -9.75
N ALA A 31 25.01 -12.38 -10.17
CA ALA A 31 24.61 -13.46 -9.27
C ALA A 31 25.67 -13.73 -8.19
N VAL A 32 26.95 -13.72 -8.57
CA VAL A 32 28.08 -13.83 -7.63
C VAL A 32 28.10 -12.65 -6.65
N ARG A 33 27.85 -11.42 -7.12
CA ARG A 33 27.80 -10.22 -6.27
C ARG A 33 26.63 -10.26 -5.27
N VAL A 34 25.44 -10.67 -5.71
CA VAL A 34 24.27 -10.83 -4.83
C VAL A 34 24.54 -11.90 -3.79
N LYS A 35 25.16 -13.01 -4.18
CA LYS A 35 25.58 -14.07 -3.26
C LYS A 35 26.55 -13.55 -2.20
N HIS A 36 27.59 -12.82 -2.60
CA HIS A 36 28.56 -12.25 -1.65
C HIS A 36 27.93 -11.23 -0.69
N GLN A 37 26.96 -10.43 -1.16
CA GLN A 37 26.20 -9.52 -0.30
C GLN A 37 25.31 -10.27 0.68
N LEU A 38 24.64 -11.34 0.22
CA LEU A 38 23.82 -12.19 1.08
C LEU A 38 24.67 -12.91 2.14
N ASP A 39 25.84 -13.41 1.76
CA ASP A 39 26.80 -14.04 2.68
C ASP A 39 27.31 -13.03 3.72
N GLY A 40 27.60 -11.80 3.29
CA GLY A 40 27.99 -10.70 4.18
C GLY A 40 26.88 -10.28 5.15
N LEU A 41 25.64 -10.20 4.69
CA LEU A 41 24.47 -9.94 5.53
C LEU A 41 24.19 -11.10 6.49
N THR A 42 24.35 -12.35 6.04
CA THR A 42 24.21 -13.56 6.86
C THR A 42 25.26 -13.57 7.97
N LYS A 43 26.52 -13.25 7.65
CA LYS A 43 27.60 -13.16 8.64
C LYS A 43 27.35 -12.03 9.65
N LYS A 44 26.88 -10.86 9.18
CA LYS A 44 26.48 -9.76 10.06
C LYS A 44 25.27 -10.11 10.93
N PHE A 45 24.32 -10.88 10.41
CA PHE A 45 23.15 -11.34 11.14
C PHE A 45 23.54 -12.35 12.22
N ASN A 46 24.38 -13.33 11.90
CA ASN A 46 24.83 -14.37 12.83
C ASN A 46 25.77 -13.85 13.93
N ASN A 47 26.48 -12.75 13.69
CA ASN A 47 27.39 -12.13 14.66
C ASN A 47 26.73 -10.98 15.44
N ARG A 48 25.40 -10.94 15.50
CA ARG A 48 24.66 -9.93 16.26
C ARG A 48 24.75 -10.22 17.76
N PRO A 49 25.17 -9.27 18.62
CA PRO A 49 25.17 -9.45 20.06
C PRO A 49 23.77 -9.75 20.62
N GLU A 50 22.70 -9.33 19.92
CA GLU A 50 21.32 -9.64 20.27
C GLU A 50 20.99 -11.13 20.16
N LEU A 51 21.71 -11.92 19.34
CA LEU A 51 21.52 -13.39 19.28
C LEU A 51 22.10 -14.06 20.53
N GLU A 52 23.27 -13.62 21.00
CA GLU A 52 23.85 -14.09 22.27
C GLU A 52 22.96 -13.69 23.46
N GLN A 53 22.38 -12.47 23.42
CA GLN A 53 21.40 -12.03 24.42
C GLN A 53 20.12 -12.89 24.39
N ILE A 54 19.59 -13.23 23.21
CA ILE A 54 18.42 -14.12 23.09
C ILE A 54 18.74 -15.52 23.63
N GLU A 55 19.92 -16.07 23.34
CA GLU A 55 20.33 -17.37 23.84
C GLU A 55 20.51 -17.37 25.37
N SER A 56 21.11 -16.30 25.92
CA SER A 56 21.21 -16.10 27.37
C SER A 56 19.86 -15.94 28.05
N LEU A 57 18.91 -15.22 27.42
CA LEU A 57 17.54 -15.06 27.90
C LEU A 57 16.76 -16.38 27.82
N GLN A 58 16.97 -17.19 26.80
CA GLN A 58 16.35 -18.51 26.69
C GLN A 58 16.85 -19.46 27.78
N ILE A 59 18.15 -19.42 28.09
CA ILE A 59 18.71 -20.18 29.23
C ILE A 59 18.12 -19.68 30.55
N ALA A 60 18.00 -18.35 30.74
CA ALA A 60 17.40 -17.78 31.93
C ALA A 60 15.91 -18.15 32.08
N ILE A 61 15.15 -18.13 30.98
CA ILE A 61 13.74 -18.57 30.96
C ILE A 61 13.61 -20.06 31.29
N ALA A 62 14.50 -20.91 30.76
CA ALA A 62 14.50 -22.34 31.06
C ALA A 62 14.79 -22.61 32.55
N LEU A 63 15.77 -21.91 33.13
CA LEU A 63 16.10 -22.00 34.56
C LEU A 63 14.94 -21.50 35.44
N LEU A 64 14.28 -20.41 35.05
CA LEU A 64 13.11 -19.90 35.76
C LEU A 64 11.91 -20.86 35.67
N ALA A 65 11.69 -21.49 34.51
CA ALA A 65 10.64 -22.49 34.33
C ALA A 65 10.89 -23.74 35.19
N GLU A 66 12.14 -24.18 35.30
CA GLU A 66 12.52 -25.30 36.17
C GLU A 66 12.31 -24.95 37.65
N LYS A 67 12.69 -23.74 38.07
CA LYS A 67 12.47 -23.26 39.45
C LYS A 67 10.98 -23.08 39.78
N LEU A 68 10.17 -22.65 38.82
CA LEU A 68 8.72 -22.57 38.96
C LEU A 68 8.10 -23.96 39.13
N ALA A 69 8.57 -24.96 38.38
CA ALA A 69 8.12 -26.34 38.50
C ALA A 69 8.49 -26.95 39.87
N GLN A 70 9.68 -26.64 40.40
CA GLN A 70 10.09 -27.05 41.75
C GLN A 70 9.23 -26.41 42.84
N LEU A 71 8.90 -25.12 42.72
CA LEU A 71 8.00 -24.42 43.66
C LEU A 71 6.58 -24.99 43.61
N GLN A 72 6.07 -25.32 42.42
CA GLN A 72 4.77 -25.98 42.26
C GLN A 72 4.75 -27.40 42.87
N GLN A 73 5.85 -28.16 42.77
CA GLN A 73 5.98 -29.44 43.47
C GLN A 73 6.03 -29.28 45.00
N GLN A 74 6.71 -28.26 45.52
CA GLN A 74 6.75 -27.96 46.96
C GLN A 74 5.37 -27.53 47.51
N GLN A 75 4.58 -26.84 46.69
CA GLN A 75 3.20 -26.44 47.03
C GLN A 75 2.24 -27.64 47.16
N HIS A 76 2.52 -28.74 46.45
CA HIS A 76 1.72 -29.97 46.54
C HIS A 76 2.10 -30.88 47.72
N GLN A 77 3.16 -30.59 48.48
CA GLN A 77 3.61 -31.42 49.62
C GLN A 77 3.69 -30.70 50.98
N SER A 78 3.25 -29.45 51.11
CA SER A 78 3.28 -28.75 52.41
C SER A 78 2.07 -27.87 52.65
N SER A 79 1.47 -28.06 53.82
CA SER A 79 0.40 -27.24 54.40
C SER A 79 0.88 -25.79 54.52
N THR A 80 0.24 -24.89 53.79
CA THR A 80 0.25 -23.41 53.90
C THR A 80 1.46 -22.77 54.60
N PRO A 81 2.41 -22.18 53.84
CA PRO A 81 3.20 -21.05 54.30
C PRO A 81 2.45 -19.74 54.01
N THR A 82 2.39 -18.87 55.00
CA THR A 82 1.78 -17.53 54.91
C THR A 82 2.57 -16.63 53.96
N TRP A 83 1.85 -15.80 53.20
CA TRP A 83 2.33 -14.79 52.21
C TRP A 83 3.40 -13.80 52.69
N GLN A 84 3.88 -13.90 53.94
CA GLN A 84 4.95 -13.07 54.51
C GLN A 84 6.35 -13.65 54.29
N GLU A 85 6.52 -14.97 54.17
CA GLU A 85 7.85 -15.58 53.95
C GLU A 85 8.29 -15.53 52.48
N THR A 86 7.33 -15.50 51.56
CA THR A 86 7.59 -15.37 50.11
C THR A 86 8.07 -13.96 49.72
N PHE A 87 7.74 -12.94 50.52
CA PHE A 87 8.13 -11.56 50.23
C PHE A 87 9.62 -11.31 50.58
N HIS A 88 10.13 -11.92 51.65
CA HIS A 88 11.54 -11.77 52.04
C HIS A 88 12.52 -12.49 51.10
N ALA A 89 12.11 -13.56 50.41
CA ALA A 89 12.95 -14.24 49.43
C ALA A 89 13.05 -13.49 48.09
N LEU A 90 12.08 -12.63 47.77
CA LEU A 90 12.10 -11.76 46.59
C LEU A 90 12.95 -10.50 46.82
N GLU A 91 12.96 -9.96 48.05
CA GLU A 91 13.81 -8.83 48.43
C GLU A 91 15.31 -9.15 48.42
N SER A 92 15.69 -10.42 48.60
CA SER A 92 17.10 -10.84 48.54
C SER A 92 17.65 -10.98 47.10
N LEU A 93 16.80 -10.87 46.07
CA LEU A 93 17.23 -10.85 44.67
C LEU A 93 17.51 -9.42 44.14
N ASP A 94 16.99 -8.39 44.82
CA ASP A 94 17.22 -6.98 44.50
C ASP A 94 18.67 -6.51 44.82
N GLN A 95 19.45 -7.32 45.54
CA GLN A 95 20.85 -7.00 45.89
C GLN A 95 21.90 -7.66 44.99
N ALA A 96 21.51 -8.44 43.98
CA ALA A 96 22.42 -8.96 42.95
C ALA A 96 22.36 -8.17 41.62
N GLU A 97 21.54 -7.12 41.54
CA GLU A 97 21.47 -6.18 40.42
C GLU A 97 22.23 -4.87 40.68
N ALA A 98 23.22 -4.89 41.58
CA ALA A 98 24.15 -3.78 41.74
C ALA A 98 25.47 -4.10 41.03
N LEU A 99 25.53 -3.94 39.71
CA LEU A 99 26.75 -3.57 38.97
C LEU A 99 26.37 -2.93 37.61
N ASP A 100 26.47 -1.60 37.63
CA ASP A 100 26.64 -0.67 36.51
C ASP A 100 25.43 -0.26 35.65
N THR A 101 24.45 0.37 36.29
CA THR A 101 23.56 1.32 35.63
C THR A 101 24.27 2.67 35.43
N SER A 102 25.14 2.77 34.42
CA SER A 102 25.65 4.06 33.92
C SER A 102 26.01 4.13 32.42
N SER A 103 25.36 3.34 31.56
CA SER A 103 25.16 3.60 30.11
C SER A 103 24.05 2.62 29.68
N ASP A 104 23.06 2.84 28.83
CA ASP A 104 22.90 3.66 27.65
C ASP A 104 21.41 4.05 27.54
N LYS A 105 21.13 5.34 27.73
CA LYS A 105 19.90 5.98 27.23
C LYS A 105 20.24 6.95 26.09
N GLN A 106 21.25 6.58 25.30
CA GLN A 106 21.88 7.44 24.28
C GLN A 106 22.21 6.69 22.98
N GLU A 107 21.40 5.72 22.54
CA GLU A 107 21.66 5.00 21.27
C GLU A 107 20.51 5.04 20.23
N SER A 108 19.61 6.02 20.33
CA SER A 108 18.70 6.30 19.19
C SER A 108 18.58 7.77 18.82
N THR A 109 19.26 8.65 19.55
CA THR A 109 19.49 10.05 19.19
C THR A 109 20.93 10.32 18.72
N ASP A 110 21.88 9.41 18.98
CA ASP A 110 23.31 9.64 18.70
C ASP A 110 23.79 9.08 17.36
N TYR A 111 22.95 8.39 16.58
CA TYR A 111 23.33 7.99 15.21
C TYR A 111 23.10 9.10 14.17
N PHE A 112 22.30 10.13 14.52
CA PHE A 112 22.13 11.34 13.70
C PHE A 112 22.85 12.57 14.30
N ALA A 113 23.09 12.62 15.62
CA ALA A 113 23.88 13.69 16.24
C ALA A 113 25.41 13.54 16.03
N ASN A 114 25.94 12.33 15.89
CA ASN A 114 27.37 12.08 15.63
C ASN A 114 27.82 12.38 14.18
N LEU A 115 26.93 12.88 13.32
CA LEU A 115 27.32 13.50 12.05
C LEU A 115 27.40 15.03 12.16
N GLU A 116 26.74 15.67 13.15
CA GLU A 116 26.82 17.11 13.38
C GLU A 116 27.97 17.50 14.33
N GLU A 117 28.32 16.69 15.34
CA GLU A 117 29.45 17.02 16.24
C GLU A 117 30.83 16.78 15.64
N ALA A 118 30.95 15.96 14.59
CA ALA A 118 32.19 15.86 13.82
C ALA A 118 32.42 17.07 12.88
N GLU A 119 31.42 17.95 12.70
CA GLU A 119 31.55 19.20 11.94
C GLU A 119 31.86 20.42 12.84
N LEU A 120 31.83 20.28 14.17
CA LEU A 120 32.05 21.38 15.13
C LEU A 120 33.50 21.52 15.65
N GLN A 121 34.43 20.66 15.23
CA GLN A 121 35.87 20.81 15.52
C GLN A 121 36.74 21.12 14.29
N THR A 122 36.14 21.71 13.24
CA THR A 122 36.90 22.37 12.16
C THR A 122 36.40 23.80 11.91
N THR A 123 35.96 24.52 12.94
CA THR A 123 35.82 25.98 12.88
C THR A 123 37.19 26.63 12.95
N HIS A 124 37.90 26.65 11.82
CA HIS A 124 38.80 27.72 11.39
C HIS A 124 39.51 27.23 10.12
N THR A 125 38.79 27.16 9.01
CA THR A 125 39.33 27.55 7.70
C THR A 125 38.21 27.58 6.65
N THR A 126 38.01 28.78 6.10
CA THR A 126 37.45 29.08 4.77
C THR A 126 35.95 28.83 4.51
N ASP A 127 35.18 29.88 4.81
CA ASP A 127 34.39 30.56 3.77
C ASP A 127 35.27 30.74 2.52
N ASN A 128 35.12 29.84 1.53
CA ASN A 128 35.47 29.98 0.10
C ASN A 128 35.66 28.58 -0.53
N PHE A 129 34.60 27.79 -0.65
CA PHE A 129 34.60 26.73 -1.67
C PHE A 129 34.29 27.38 -3.02
N ILE A 130 35.35 27.96 -3.59
CA ILE A 130 35.45 28.32 -4.99
C ILE A 130 35.02 27.10 -5.80
N GLN A 131 34.12 27.31 -6.78
CA GLN A 131 33.89 26.40 -7.90
C GLN A 131 35.23 26.07 -8.56
N GLN A 132 35.93 25.05 -8.10
CA GLN A 132 36.96 24.45 -8.92
C GLN A 132 36.22 23.76 -10.06
N THR A 133 36.21 24.43 -11.20
CA THR A 133 35.72 23.91 -12.47
C THR A 133 36.60 22.76 -12.92
N GLN A 134 36.52 21.62 -12.24
CA GLN A 134 36.98 20.35 -12.81
C GLN A 134 36.08 20.05 -14.01
N GLU A 135 36.66 19.58 -15.12
CA GLU A 135 35.86 19.15 -16.26
C GLU A 135 34.86 18.05 -15.84
N PRO A 136 33.64 18.01 -16.41
CA PRO A 136 32.68 16.96 -16.12
C PRO A 136 33.28 15.58 -16.43
N ILE A 137 33.23 14.66 -15.46
CA ILE A 137 33.66 13.29 -15.65
C ILE A 137 32.61 12.56 -16.51
N SER A 138 33.06 11.71 -17.44
CA SER A 138 32.15 10.94 -18.30
C SER A 138 31.37 9.88 -17.50
N ALA A 139 30.24 9.43 -18.04
CA ALA A 139 29.47 8.37 -17.41
C ALA A 139 30.28 7.07 -17.31
N GLU A 140 31.10 6.75 -18.31
CA GLU A 140 31.96 5.55 -18.31
C GLU A 140 33.00 5.62 -17.19
N GLU A 141 33.68 6.76 -17.05
CA GLU A 141 34.71 6.93 -16.03
C GLU A 141 34.13 6.89 -14.62
N PHE A 142 33.01 7.58 -14.39
CA PHE A 142 32.29 7.50 -13.13
C PHE A 142 31.89 6.06 -12.80
N LEU A 143 31.28 5.35 -13.77
CA LEU A 143 30.86 3.98 -13.57
C LEU A 143 32.03 3.01 -13.39
N ARG A 144 33.18 3.26 -14.02
CA ARG A 144 34.40 2.48 -13.80
C ARG A 144 34.84 2.59 -12.34
N GLN A 145 35.05 3.81 -11.85
CA GLN A 145 35.45 4.04 -10.47
C GLN A 145 34.43 3.47 -9.46
N TYR A 146 33.14 3.66 -9.75
CA TYR A 146 32.06 3.11 -8.92
C TYR A 146 32.06 1.56 -8.90
N ASN A 147 32.36 0.92 -10.03
CA ASN A 147 32.49 -0.54 -10.12
C ASN A 147 33.78 -1.07 -9.48
N GLU A 148 34.78 -0.20 -9.29
CA GLU A 148 36.01 -0.44 -8.51
C GLU A 148 35.82 -0.13 -7.01
N GLU A 149 34.57 -0.08 -6.54
CA GLU A 149 34.20 0.10 -5.13
C GLU A 149 34.50 1.49 -4.54
N LYS A 150 34.85 2.48 -5.37
CA LYS A 150 34.81 3.87 -4.92
C LYS A 150 33.36 4.26 -4.65
N LEU A 151 33.07 4.67 -3.41
CA LEU A 151 31.73 5.09 -2.98
C LEU A 151 31.66 6.57 -2.57
N ASP A 152 32.80 7.23 -2.41
CA ASP A 152 32.85 8.66 -2.12
C ASP A 152 33.21 9.45 -3.38
N PHE A 153 32.24 10.23 -3.83
CA PHE A 153 32.34 11.16 -4.95
C PHE A 153 31.89 12.56 -4.51
N ARG A 154 32.14 12.93 -3.25
CA ARG A 154 31.81 14.27 -2.76
C ARG A 154 32.41 15.36 -3.66
N GLY A 155 31.59 16.34 -4.03
CA GLY A 155 32.00 17.48 -4.84
C GLY A 155 32.31 17.17 -6.31
N ILE A 156 32.09 15.94 -6.78
CA ILE A 156 32.42 15.56 -8.16
C ILE A 156 31.62 16.40 -9.18
N ASN A 157 32.24 16.70 -10.32
CA ASN A 157 31.52 17.26 -11.46
C ASN A 157 30.98 16.15 -12.38
N LEU A 158 29.66 15.96 -12.34
CA LEU A 158 28.89 15.03 -13.18
C LEU A 158 27.82 15.79 -14.00
N ALA A 159 28.10 17.06 -14.36
CA ALA A 159 27.17 17.85 -15.14
C ALA A 159 26.83 17.15 -16.46
N ARG A 160 25.53 17.05 -16.77
CA ARG A 160 24.98 16.42 -17.98
C ARG A 160 25.31 14.94 -18.17
N VAL A 161 25.79 14.25 -17.13
CA VAL A 161 26.05 12.81 -17.19
C VAL A 161 24.77 12.04 -17.52
N ASP A 162 24.89 10.94 -18.26
CA ASP A 162 23.78 10.02 -18.52
C ASP A 162 23.88 8.76 -17.64
N LEU A 163 23.02 8.72 -16.62
CA LEU A 163 22.86 7.62 -15.68
C LEU A 163 21.44 7.04 -15.75
N THR A 164 20.78 7.17 -16.91
CA THR A 164 19.43 6.64 -17.15
C THR A 164 19.36 5.15 -16.81
N ARG A 165 18.39 4.77 -15.95
CA ARG A 165 18.15 3.39 -15.48
C ARG A 165 19.34 2.75 -14.75
N LYS A 166 20.36 3.50 -14.35
CA LYS A 166 21.49 2.94 -13.60
C LYS A 166 21.09 2.64 -12.16
N PHE A 167 21.73 1.63 -11.59
CA PHE A 167 21.57 1.22 -10.20
C PHE A 167 22.75 1.71 -9.39
N LEU A 168 22.51 2.73 -8.57
CA LEU A 168 23.50 3.26 -7.63
C LEU A 168 23.20 2.70 -6.23
N SER A 169 24.25 2.34 -5.50
CA SER A 169 24.16 1.62 -4.24
C SER A 169 23.73 2.53 -3.08
N TYR A 170 23.23 1.90 -2.01
CA TYR A 170 22.71 2.58 -0.81
C TYR A 170 23.74 3.47 -0.07
N ASN A 171 25.04 3.25 -0.27
CA ASN A 171 26.10 3.95 0.46
C ASN A 171 26.88 4.94 -0.43
N LEU A 172 26.38 5.21 -1.64
CA LEU A 172 27.05 6.15 -2.54
C LEU A 172 26.92 7.58 -1.99
N ASN A 173 28.05 8.23 -1.78
CA ASN A 173 28.13 9.62 -1.37
C ASN A 173 28.42 10.50 -2.59
N LEU A 174 27.42 11.27 -2.99
CA LEU A 174 27.49 12.29 -4.03
C LEU A 174 27.25 13.69 -3.45
N SER A 175 27.39 13.88 -2.13
CA SER A 175 27.18 15.19 -1.49
C SER A 175 28.00 16.29 -2.19
N HIS A 176 27.44 17.50 -2.32
CA HIS A 176 28.07 18.63 -3.02
C HIS A 176 28.39 18.41 -4.52
N ALA A 177 28.04 17.27 -5.12
CA ALA A 177 28.29 17.02 -6.53
C ALA A 177 27.52 17.99 -7.45
N ASN A 178 28.12 18.33 -8.59
CA ASN A 178 27.44 19.04 -9.66
C ASN A 178 26.81 18.04 -10.63
N LEU A 179 25.48 17.93 -10.61
CA LEU A 179 24.66 17.09 -11.49
C LEU A 179 23.73 17.95 -12.38
N THR A 180 24.14 19.18 -12.67
CA THR A 180 23.34 20.12 -13.49
C THR A 180 22.99 19.48 -14.83
N GLY A 181 21.70 19.40 -15.15
CA GLY A 181 21.20 18.82 -16.40
C GLY A 181 21.50 17.33 -16.58
N ALA A 182 21.88 16.60 -15.52
CA ALA A 182 22.12 15.16 -15.60
C ALA A 182 20.86 14.38 -16.00
N LYS A 183 21.04 13.30 -16.75
CA LYS A 183 19.96 12.39 -17.16
C LYS A 183 19.92 11.20 -16.20
N LEU A 184 18.91 11.16 -15.34
CA LEU A 184 18.73 10.18 -14.28
C LEU A 184 17.34 9.53 -14.35
N LYS A 185 16.72 9.56 -15.54
CA LYS A 185 15.38 8.99 -15.76
C LYS A 185 15.38 7.51 -15.36
N LYS A 186 14.44 7.13 -14.48
CA LYS A 186 14.35 5.78 -13.90
C LYS A 186 15.63 5.28 -13.21
N ALA A 187 16.55 6.15 -12.82
CA ALA A 187 17.70 5.75 -12.02
C ALA A 187 17.25 5.26 -10.64
N HIS A 188 17.95 4.28 -10.09
CA HIS A 188 17.76 3.79 -8.74
C HIS A 188 18.80 4.45 -7.83
N LEU A 189 18.35 5.40 -7.02
CA LEU A 189 19.16 6.26 -6.15
C LEU A 189 18.83 6.02 -4.66
N ARG A 190 18.25 4.85 -4.34
CA ARG A 190 17.82 4.50 -2.99
C ARG A 190 18.99 4.59 -2.01
N GLY A 191 18.85 5.37 -0.93
CA GLY A 191 19.87 5.52 0.11
C GLY A 191 21.05 6.44 -0.23
N VAL A 192 21.18 6.87 -1.49
CA VAL A 192 22.30 7.73 -1.92
C VAL A 192 22.30 9.04 -1.13
N ASN A 193 23.47 9.51 -0.72
CA ASN A 193 23.62 10.85 -0.17
C ASN A 193 23.83 11.85 -1.32
N LEU A 194 22.80 12.66 -1.58
CA LEU A 194 22.77 13.76 -2.55
C LEU A 194 22.60 15.13 -1.85
N SER A 195 22.93 15.23 -0.56
CA SER A 195 22.87 16.49 0.18
C SER A 195 23.72 17.57 -0.49
N LYS A 196 23.22 18.81 -0.50
CA LYS A 196 23.91 19.99 -1.06
C LYS A 196 24.34 19.84 -2.53
N THR A 197 23.77 18.89 -3.27
CA THR A 197 24.07 18.70 -4.70
C THR A 197 23.42 19.76 -5.57
N ASN A 198 24.00 20.02 -6.74
CA ASN A 198 23.37 20.84 -7.77
C ASN A 198 22.74 19.95 -8.85
N LEU A 199 21.43 19.74 -8.77
CA LEU A 199 20.57 18.99 -9.69
C LEU A 199 19.73 19.90 -10.59
N LYS A 200 20.12 21.17 -10.75
CA LYS A 200 19.35 22.14 -11.54
C LYS A 200 19.08 21.61 -12.95
N GLY A 201 17.81 21.57 -13.34
CA GLY A 201 17.36 21.10 -14.66
C GLY A 201 17.64 19.60 -14.94
N ALA A 202 17.95 18.80 -13.92
CA ALA A 202 18.17 17.36 -14.11
C ALA A 202 16.88 16.63 -14.51
N GLN A 203 17.03 15.57 -15.32
CA GLN A 203 15.93 14.72 -15.76
C GLN A 203 15.79 13.51 -14.82
N LEU A 204 14.89 13.60 -13.85
CA LEU A 204 14.69 12.62 -12.77
C LEU A 204 13.35 11.87 -12.90
N CYS A 205 12.67 11.98 -14.05
CA CYS A 205 11.38 11.35 -14.28
C CYS A 205 11.43 9.84 -13.93
N LYS A 206 10.51 9.40 -13.06
CA LYS A 206 10.42 8.01 -12.56
C LYS A 206 11.66 7.50 -11.82
N ALA A 207 12.59 8.38 -11.41
CA ALA A 207 13.71 7.98 -10.57
C ALA A 207 13.22 7.55 -9.18
N ASN A 208 14.01 6.72 -8.50
CA ASN A 208 13.70 6.20 -7.17
C ASN A 208 14.70 6.76 -6.14
N PHE A 209 14.19 7.63 -5.27
CA PHE A 209 14.89 8.30 -4.17
C PHE A 209 14.50 7.79 -2.79
N LEU A 210 13.97 6.56 -2.69
CA LEU A 210 13.60 5.97 -1.41
C LEU A 210 14.77 6.07 -0.41
N ASN A 211 14.54 6.66 0.77
CA ASN A 211 15.57 6.86 1.80
C ASN A 211 16.81 7.66 1.36
N THR A 212 16.71 8.49 0.32
CA THR A 212 17.81 9.36 -0.14
C THR A 212 17.88 10.63 0.72
N ASN A 213 19.10 11.12 0.99
CA ASN A 213 19.30 12.45 1.54
C ASN A 213 19.48 13.46 0.38
N LEU A 214 18.55 14.40 0.24
CA LEU A 214 18.57 15.54 -0.70
C LEU A 214 18.48 16.89 0.05
N SER A 215 18.80 16.91 1.35
CA SER A 215 18.83 18.15 2.14
C SER A 215 19.72 19.20 1.47
N GLU A 216 19.24 20.45 1.45
CA GLU A 216 19.89 21.62 0.86
C GLU A 216 20.26 21.46 -0.64
N ALA A 217 19.77 20.44 -1.33
CA ALA A 217 20.06 20.24 -2.75
C ALA A 217 19.33 21.29 -3.62
N ASN A 218 19.95 21.68 -4.72
CA ASN A 218 19.35 22.54 -5.72
C ASN A 218 18.71 21.72 -6.84
N LEU A 219 17.39 21.56 -6.80
CA LEU A 219 16.57 20.90 -7.81
C LEU A 219 15.77 21.90 -8.67
N THR A 220 16.19 23.16 -8.73
CA THR A 220 15.50 24.19 -9.52
C THR A 220 15.25 23.70 -10.96
N LYS A 221 14.02 23.76 -11.44
CA LYS A 221 13.62 23.30 -12.80
C LYS A 221 13.88 21.82 -13.10
N ALA A 222 14.18 20.99 -12.11
CA ALA A 222 14.35 19.56 -12.33
C ALA A 222 13.01 18.89 -12.65
N ASP A 223 13.05 17.83 -13.48
CA ASP A 223 11.86 17.03 -13.82
C ASP A 223 11.80 15.77 -12.97
N LEU A 224 11.00 15.78 -11.91
CA LEU A 224 10.72 14.66 -11.01
C LEU A 224 9.35 14.00 -11.29
N HIS A 225 8.77 14.19 -12.48
CA HIS A 225 7.47 13.61 -12.81
C HIS A 225 7.43 12.10 -12.55
N GLN A 226 6.44 11.64 -11.79
CA GLN A 226 6.26 10.24 -11.36
C GLN A 226 7.48 9.64 -10.62
N ALA A 227 8.38 10.46 -10.05
CA ALA A 227 9.46 9.98 -9.21
C ALA A 227 8.95 9.45 -7.86
N THR A 228 9.69 8.54 -7.24
CA THR A 228 9.40 8.03 -5.89
C THR A 228 10.36 8.68 -4.91
N LEU A 229 9.84 9.45 -3.94
CA LEU A 229 10.61 10.18 -2.93
C LEU A 229 10.17 9.77 -1.51
N LYS A 230 9.72 8.53 -1.32
CA LYS A 230 9.28 8.06 0.00
C LYS A 230 10.43 8.11 1.00
N SER A 231 10.16 8.64 2.19
CA SER A 231 11.15 8.76 3.27
C SER A 231 12.45 9.46 2.84
N THR A 232 12.36 10.34 1.84
CA THR A 232 13.48 11.19 1.39
C THR A 232 13.58 12.41 2.30
N ASP A 233 14.80 12.84 2.59
CA ASP A 233 15.04 14.12 3.24
C ASP A 233 15.28 15.21 2.18
N LEU A 234 14.45 16.25 2.16
CA LEU A 234 14.51 17.41 1.27
C LEU A 234 14.53 18.72 2.10
N GLU A 235 14.95 18.67 3.36
CA GLU A 235 15.04 19.86 4.20
C GLU A 235 15.84 20.96 3.52
N LYS A 236 15.32 22.20 3.50
CA LYS A 236 15.95 23.39 2.89
C LYS A 236 16.31 23.23 1.40
N ALA A 237 15.86 22.18 0.73
CA ALA A 237 16.13 21.99 -0.70
C ALA A 237 15.43 23.06 -1.54
N ASN A 238 16.03 23.44 -2.66
CA ASN A 238 15.43 24.37 -3.62
C ASN A 238 14.81 23.59 -4.79
N LEU A 239 13.49 23.44 -4.78
CA LEU A 239 12.65 22.84 -5.82
C LEU A 239 11.85 23.89 -6.62
N SER A 240 12.28 25.15 -6.63
CA SER A 240 11.57 26.20 -7.37
C SER A 240 11.43 25.85 -8.86
N GLU A 241 10.24 26.06 -9.41
CA GLU A 241 9.87 25.71 -10.79
C GLU A 241 10.08 24.22 -11.16
N ALA A 242 10.30 23.32 -10.18
CA ALA A 242 10.49 21.90 -10.45
C ALA A 242 9.16 21.21 -10.78
N ASN A 243 9.23 20.15 -11.59
CA ASN A 243 8.06 19.33 -11.92
C ASN A 243 8.00 18.08 -11.05
N LEU A 244 7.16 18.08 -10.02
CA LEU A 244 6.85 16.95 -9.15
C LEU A 244 5.46 16.35 -9.43
N SER A 245 4.88 16.60 -10.61
CA SER A 245 3.55 16.07 -10.95
C SER A 245 3.51 14.55 -10.82
N GLU A 246 2.47 14.04 -10.17
CA GLU A 246 2.26 12.62 -9.90
C GLU A 246 3.44 11.92 -9.16
N ALA A 247 4.34 12.69 -8.54
CA ALA A 247 5.41 12.13 -7.73
C ALA A 247 4.84 11.55 -6.42
N ASN A 248 5.50 10.53 -5.90
CA ASN A 248 5.13 9.89 -4.65
C ASN A 248 6.06 10.36 -3.52
N LEU A 249 5.60 11.34 -2.74
CA LEU A 249 6.25 11.87 -1.55
C LEU A 249 5.58 11.35 -0.26
N SER A 250 4.91 10.21 -0.30
CA SER A 250 4.26 9.66 0.90
C SER A 250 5.27 9.09 1.89
N GLN A 251 4.83 8.91 3.14
CA GLN A 251 5.59 8.24 4.20
C GLN A 251 6.83 9.05 4.67
N GLN A 252 6.58 10.08 5.48
CA GLN A 252 7.61 10.82 6.24
C GLN A 252 8.70 11.46 5.37
N VAL A 253 8.29 12.21 4.35
CA VAL A 253 9.22 13.06 3.60
C VAL A 253 9.37 14.39 4.32
N ASN A 254 10.61 14.81 4.55
CA ASN A 254 10.94 16.09 5.15
C ASN A 254 11.13 17.14 4.06
N LEU A 255 10.22 18.11 3.96
CA LEU A 255 10.31 19.29 3.09
C LEU A 255 10.35 20.59 3.91
N ASN A 256 10.75 20.51 5.18
CA ASN A 256 10.80 21.69 6.05
C ASN A 256 11.75 22.74 5.46
N GLN A 257 11.31 24.00 5.48
CA GLN A 257 12.05 25.14 4.94
C GLN A 257 12.44 25.04 3.45
N ALA A 258 11.92 24.06 2.71
CA ALA A 258 12.21 23.90 1.30
C ALA A 258 11.55 25.02 0.47
N ASN A 259 12.19 25.39 -0.63
CA ASN A 259 11.61 26.31 -1.60
C ASN A 259 10.94 25.55 -2.74
N LEU A 260 9.61 25.54 -2.77
CA LEU A 260 8.77 24.95 -3.82
C LEU A 260 8.00 26.01 -4.62
N SER A 261 8.47 27.27 -4.62
CA SER A 261 7.78 28.35 -5.36
C SER A 261 7.61 28.00 -6.83
N GLN A 262 6.41 28.16 -7.37
CA GLN A 262 6.05 27.83 -8.76
C GLN A 262 6.29 26.36 -9.15
N ALA A 263 6.50 25.45 -8.19
CA ALA A 263 6.66 24.04 -8.48
C ALA A 263 5.32 23.42 -8.92
N ASN A 264 5.39 22.44 -9.82
CA ASN A 264 4.23 21.65 -10.22
C ASN A 264 4.13 20.38 -9.37
N LEU A 265 3.20 20.34 -8.42
CA LEU A 265 2.89 19.21 -7.55
C LEU A 265 1.56 18.54 -7.91
N SER A 266 1.03 18.78 -9.12
CA SER A 266 -0.30 18.31 -9.49
C SER A 266 -0.41 16.79 -9.42
N GLY A 267 -1.42 16.27 -8.71
CA GLY A 267 -1.63 14.84 -8.52
C GLY A 267 -0.54 14.12 -7.70
N SER A 268 0.38 14.86 -7.07
CA SER A 268 1.42 14.26 -6.22
C SER A 268 0.82 13.70 -4.92
N ASN A 269 1.48 12.71 -4.34
CA ASN A 269 1.11 12.16 -3.04
C ASN A 269 2.01 12.75 -1.95
N LEU A 270 1.49 13.68 -1.16
CA LEU A 270 2.16 14.37 -0.06
C LEU A 270 1.65 13.86 1.31
N ARG A 271 1.04 12.67 1.37
CA ARG A 271 0.50 12.12 2.61
C ARG A 271 1.59 11.95 3.68
N LYS A 272 1.35 12.51 4.87
CA LYS A 272 2.29 12.48 6.02
C LYS A 272 3.64 13.14 5.73
N THR A 273 3.67 14.17 4.91
CA THR A 273 4.86 15.00 4.69
C THR A 273 4.94 16.15 5.67
N THR A 274 6.15 16.61 5.98
CA THR A 274 6.36 17.86 6.73
C THR A 274 6.83 18.94 5.78
N LEU A 275 6.12 20.06 5.75
CA LEU A 275 6.32 21.23 4.91
C LEU A 275 6.43 22.49 5.80
N ILE A 276 6.96 22.33 7.01
CA ILE A 276 6.99 23.39 8.01
C ILE A 276 7.86 24.53 7.49
N ASN A 277 7.31 25.74 7.46
CA ASN A 277 7.96 26.95 6.92
C ASN A 277 8.43 26.82 5.45
N ALA A 278 7.88 25.88 4.67
CA ALA A 278 8.20 25.74 3.26
C ALA A 278 7.58 26.88 2.43
N ASN A 279 8.23 27.28 1.34
CA ASN A 279 7.67 28.24 0.39
C ASN A 279 6.94 27.51 -0.74
N LEU A 280 5.61 27.57 -0.79
CA LEU A 280 4.76 26.99 -1.84
C LEU A 280 4.05 28.08 -2.66
N SER A 281 4.56 29.31 -2.66
CA SER A 281 3.95 30.42 -3.41
C SER A 281 3.82 30.06 -4.89
N GLU A 282 2.62 30.30 -5.45
CA GLU A 282 2.27 30.00 -6.84
C GLU A 282 2.44 28.53 -7.27
N ALA A 283 2.62 27.61 -6.32
CA ALA A 283 2.75 26.19 -6.63
C ALA A 283 1.41 25.58 -7.06
N ASN A 284 1.48 24.60 -7.96
CA ASN A 284 0.31 23.86 -8.40
C ASN A 284 0.14 22.57 -7.58
N LEU A 285 -0.75 22.56 -6.58
CA LEU A 285 -1.12 21.38 -5.79
C LEU A 285 -2.46 20.77 -6.24
N SER A 286 -2.94 21.07 -7.46
CA SER A 286 -4.22 20.53 -7.91
C SER A 286 -4.23 19.00 -7.88
N ARG A 287 -5.29 18.42 -7.32
CA ARG A 287 -5.42 16.96 -7.09
C ARG A 287 -4.35 16.32 -6.20
N ALA A 288 -3.54 17.10 -5.48
CA ALA A 288 -2.54 16.55 -4.58
C ALA A 288 -3.19 15.88 -3.35
N ASN A 289 -2.54 14.83 -2.84
CA ASN A 289 -2.97 14.16 -1.60
C ASN A 289 -2.21 14.74 -0.40
N LEU A 290 -2.87 15.59 0.39
CA LEU A 290 -2.31 16.26 1.58
C LEU A 290 -2.77 15.63 2.90
N LEU A 291 -3.34 14.41 2.87
CA LEU A 291 -3.79 13.74 4.08
C LEU A 291 -2.68 13.68 5.13
N GLU A 292 -2.95 14.17 6.35
CA GLU A 292 -2.00 14.13 7.47
C GLU A 292 -0.68 14.89 7.20
N ALA A 293 -0.63 15.77 6.20
CA ALA A 293 0.54 16.61 5.94
C ALA A 293 0.60 17.79 6.93
N ASN A 294 1.81 18.18 7.33
CA ASN A 294 2.02 19.35 8.17
C ASN A 294 2.57 20.52 7.35
N LEU A 295 1.74 21.50 7.05
CA LEU A 295 2.08 22.72 6.32
C LEU A 295 2.18 23.95 7.24
N GLU A 296 2.40 23.77 8.54
CA GLU A 296 2.53 24.86 9.51
C GLU A 296 3.56 25.92 9.06
N GLY A 297 3.17 27.20 9.11
CA GLY A 297 4.06 28.31 8.74
C GLY A 297 4.43 28.39 7.25
N SER A 298 3.96 27.48 6.39
CA SER A 298 4.26 27.52 4.96
C SER A 298 3.60 28.71 4.25
N ASN A 299 4.22 29.18 3.17
CA ASN A 299 3.66 30.22 2.31
C ASN A 299 2.84 29.58 1.17
N LEU A 300 1.51 29.69 1.22
CA LEU A 300 0.59 29.18 0.19
C LEU A 300 0.01 30.29 -0.71
N GLN A 301 0.61 31.50 -0.73
CA GLN A 301 0.10 32.61 -1.54
C GLN A 301 0.05 32.22 -3.03
N GLY A 302 -1.14 32.30 -3.63
CA GLY A 302 -1.35 31.97 -5.05
C GLY A 302 -1.25 30.48 -5.38
N ALA A 303 -1.12 29.60 -4.39
CA ALA A 303 -1.08 28.16 -4.63
C ALA A 303 -2.45 27.65 -5.13
N ASN A 304 -2.43 26.75 -6.11
CA ASN A 304 -3.63 26.11 -6.64
C ASN A 304 -3.89 24.79 -5.91
N LEU A 305 -4.94 24.71 -5.09
CA LEU A 305 -5.33 23.48 -4.38
C LEU A 305 -6.61 22.84 -4.95
N GLN A 306 -7.00 23.20 -6.18
CA GLN A 306 -8.22 22.69 -6.78
C GLN A 306 -8.24 21.15 -6.82
N GLN A 307 -9.26 20.55 -6.22
CA GLN A 307 -9.42 19.10 -6.07
C GLN A 307 -8.33 18.40 -5.26
N ALA A 308 -7.44 19.12 -4.58
CA ALA A 308 -6.55 18.52 -3.58
C ALA A 308 -7.39 17.91 -2.45
N ILE A 309 -6.86 16.91 -1.77
CA ILE A 309 -7.55 16.27 -0.64
C ILE A 309 -6.79 16.49 0.66
N TYR A 310 -7.52 16.67 1.75
CA TYR A 310 -6.96 16.80 3.10
C TYR A 310 -7.90 16.18 4.13
N ASN A 311 -7.43 15.97 5.36
CA ASN A 311 -8.29 15.52 6.47
C ASN A 311 -8.04 16.37 7.72
N GLU A 312 -8.72 16.05 8.81
CA GLU A 312 -8.62 16.77 10.08
C GLU A 312 -7.21 16.76 10.70
N ALA A 313 -6.37 15.79 10.31
CA ALA A 313 -4.98 15.70 10.73
C ALA A 313 -4.03 16.52 9.83
N THR A 314 -4.50 17.07 8.71
CA THR A 314 -3.72 17.98 7.87
C THR A 314 -3.64 19.34 8.55
N ILE A 315 -2.42 19.82 8.77
CA ILE A 315 -2.16 21.13 9.41
C ILE A 315 -1.88 22.15 8.32
N PHE A 316 -2.69 23.21 8.24
CA PHE A 316 -2.47 24.33 7.32
C PHE A 316 -1.90 25.55 8.06
N PRO A 317 -1.30 26.53 7.36
CA PRO A 317 -0.93 27.82 7.93
C PRO A 317 -2.12 28.51 8.61
N LYS A 318 -1.86 29.23 9.70
CA LYS A 318 -2.90 29.96 10.44
C LYS A 318 -3.66 30.91 9.50
N GLY A 319 -4.99 30.78 9.49
CA GLY A 319 -5.88 31.62 8.67
C GLY A 319 -6.07 31.16 7.23
N PHE A 320 -5.42 30.07 6.81
CA PHE A 320 -5.64 29.48 5.49
C PHE A 320 -6.92 28.64 5.48
N ASP A 321 -7.75 28.82 4.45
CA ASP A 321 -9.01 28.09 4.24
C ASP A 321 -8.87 27.14 3.04
N PRO A 322 -8.66 25.83 3.27
CA PRO A 322 -8.49 24.86 2.18
C PRO A 322 -9.75 24.67 1.34
N VAL A 323 -10.95 24.83 1.93
CA VAL A 323 -12.23 24.66 1.22
C VAL A 323 -12.40 25.78 0.19
N LYS A 324 -12.13 27.03 0.57
CA LYS A 324 -12.16 28.17 -0.37
C LYS A 324 -11.12 28.04 -1.49
N SER A 325 -10.06 27.28 -1.25
CA SER A 325 -9.01 26.99 -2.24
C SER A 325 -9.37 25.83 -3.18
N GLY A 326 -10.59 25.26 -3.06
CA GLY A 326 -11.09 24.19 -3.90
C GLY A 326 -10.66 22.79 -3.49
N ALA A 327 -10.10 22.62 -2.28
CA ALA A 327 -9.72 21.32 -1.75
C ALA A 327 -10.92 20.59 -1.11
N TYR A 328 -10.90 19.26 -1.18
CA TYR A 328 -11.90 18.38 -0.60
C TYR A 328 -11.48 17.87 0.77
N LEU A 329 -12.37 18.01 1.75
CA LEU A 329 -12.22 17.41 3.07
C LEU A 329 -12.59 15.91 3.01
N ILE A 330 -11.65 15.06 3.43
CA ILE A 330 -11.84 13.62 3.63
C ILE A 330 -12.06 13.38 5.12
N ALA A 331 -13.33 13.32 5.51
CA ALA A 331 -13.76 13.12 6.89
C ALA A 331 -15.15 12.46 6.95
N PRO A 332 -15.58 11.95 8.12
CA PRO A 332 -16.96 11.51 8.31
C PRO A 332 -17.97 12.61 7.94
N ASN A 333 -19.10 12.23 7.35
CA ASN A 333 -20.18 13.12 6.94
C ASN A 333 -19.78 14.24 5.95
N ALA A 334 -18.59 14.18 5.36
CA ALA A 334 -18.15 15.17 4.37
C ALA A 334 -18.99 15.08 3.09
N SER A 335 -19.23 16.23 2.46
CA SER A 335 -19.88 16.31 1.15
C SER A 335 -18.82 16.26 0.04
N LEU A 336 -18.86 15.19 -0.75
CA LEU A 336 -17.94 14.85 -1.83
C LEU A 336 -18.71 14.48 -3.11
N GLN A 337 -19.92 15.05 -3.28
CA GLN A 337 -20.78 14.81 -4.42
C GLN A 337 -20.07 15.18 -5.72
N ASN A 338 -20.08 14.29 -6.70
CA ASN A 338 -19.41 14.45 -7.99
C ASN A 338 -17.90 14.74 -7.89
N ALA A 339 -17.27 14.52 -6.73
CA ALA A 339 -15.84 14.74 -6.57
C ALA A 339 -15.05 13.80 -7.49
N ASN A 340 -13.98 14.32 -8.09
CA ASN A 340 -13.05 13.52 -8.86
C ASN A 340 -11.93 13.01 -7.96
N LEU A 341 -12.05 11.75 -7.53
CA LEU A 341 -11.12 11.07 -6.64
C LEU A 341 -10.37 9.93 -7.35
N ALA A 342 -10.48 9.85 -8.69
CA ALA A 342 -9.93 8.76 -9.47
C ALA A 342 -8.41 8.62 -9.31
N GLY A 343 -7.98 7.39 -9.04
CA GLY A 343 -6.57 7.00 -8.85
C GLY A 343 -5.93 7.46 -7.55
N ILE A 344 -6.68 8.13 -6.66
CA ILE A 344 -6.12 8.65 -5.40
C ILE A 344 -5.92 7.51 -4.38
N ASP A 345 -4.88 7.65 -3.55
CA ASP A 345 -4.65 6.79 -2.39
C ASP A 345 -5.44 7.28 -1.16
N LEU A 346 -6.62 6.70 -0.96
CA LEU A 346 -7.49 6.87 0.20
C LEU A 346 -7.45 5.63 1.12
N ASN A 347 -6.35 4.88 1.17
CA ASN A 347 -6.27 3.74 2.08
C ASN A 347 -6.39 4.17 3.55
N ASN A 348 -7.05 3.36 4.37
CA ASN A 348 -7.22 3.58 5.82
C ASN A 348 -7.91 4.91 6.19
N VAL A 349 -8.72 5.50 5.31
CA VAL A 349 -9.47 6.72 5.65
C VAL A 349 -10.77 6.40 6.37
N ASN A 350 -11.32 7.40 7.06
CA ASN A 350 -12.66 7.35 7.63
C ASN A 350 -13.58 8.30 6.86
N LEU A 351 -14.52 7.72 6.12
CA LEU A 351 -15.55 8.38 5.33
C LEU A 351 -16.95 7.94 5.78
N THR A 352 -17.10 7.56 7.06
CA THR A 352 -18.39 7.14 7.63
C THR A 352 -19.46 8.21 7.38
N GLY A 353 -20.60 7.82 6.81
CA GLY A 353 -21.71 8.74 6.52
C GLY A 353 -21.42 9.81 5.45
N ALA A 354 -20.26 9.78 4.79
CA ALA A 354 -19.92 10.78 3.77
C ALA A 354 -20.83 10.65 2.53
N ASP A 355 -21.06 11.77 1.85
CA ASP A 355 -21.87 11.83 0.64
C ASP A 355 -20.99 11.89 -0.62
N LEU A 356 -20.81 10.74 -1.27
CA LEU A 356 -20.04 10.54 -2.50
C LEU A 356 -20.96 10.25 -3.71
N ARG A 357 -22.20 10.73 -3.70
CA ARG A 357 -23.12 10.53 -4.83
C ARG A 357 -22.52 11.04 -6.14
N GLY A 358 -22.54 10.19 -7.17
CA GLY A 358 -21.98 10.51 -8.49
C GLY A 358 -20.46 10.75 -8.52
N ALA A 359 -19.73 10.53 -7.41
CA ALA A 359 -18.30 10.74 -7.38
C ALA A 359 -17.55 9.80 -8.33
N ASN A 360 -16.45 10.27 -8.91
CA ASN A 360 -15.56 9.45 -9.70
C ASN A 360 -14.45 8.88 -8.81
N LEU A 361 -14.58 7.60 -8.47
CA LEU A 361 -13.65 6.82 -7.65
C LEU A 361 -12.92 5.75 -8.48
N ASN A 362 -12.87 5.91 -9.82
CA ASN A 362 -12.21 4.94 -10.69
C ASN A 362 -10.77 4.67 -10.25
N SER A 363 -10.40 3.40 -10.09
CA SER A 363 -9.04 2.97 -9.71
C SER A 363 -8.52 3.52 -8.37
N THR A 364 -9.40 4.08 -7.53
CA THR A 364 -9.03 4.63 -6.20
C THR A 364 -8.62 3.52 -5.26
N GLN A 365 -7.62 3.77 -4.41
CA GLN A 365 -7.25 2.85 -3.34
C GLN A 365 -8.04 3.20 -2.08
N LEU A 366 -8.83 2.26 -1.58
CA LEU A 366 -9.72 2.40 -0.41
C LEU A 366 -9.55 1.22 0.55
N SER A 367 -8.44 0.48 0.47
CA SER A 367 -8.22 -0.69 1.31
C SER A 367 -8.22 -0.32 2.79
N ASN A 368 -8.84 -1.18 3.60
CA ASN A 368 -9.03 -1.01 5.05
C ASN A 368 -9.76 0.30 5.46
N SER A 369 -10.43 0.99 4.53
CA SER A 369 -11.14 2.23 4.86
C SER A 369 -12.45 1.96 5.58
N ASN A 370 -12.86 2.90 6.42
CA ASN A 370 -14.19 2.90 7.01
C ASN A 370 -15.14 3.74 6.14
N LEU A 371 -16.06 3.04 5.48
CA LEU A 371 -17.10 3.55 4.57
C LEU A 371 -18.50 3.14 5.08
N CYS A 372 -18.67 2.91 6.39
CA CYS A 372 -19.99 2.62 6.96
C CYS A 372 -20.96 3.76 6.66
N GLU A 373 -22.20 3.44 6.32
CA GLU A 373 -23.28 4.41 6.04
C GLU A 373 -22.97 5.42 4.92
N VAL A 374 -21.91 5.21 4.15
CA VAL A 374 -21.51 6.11 3.07
C VAL A 374 -22.56 6.10 1.95
N ASN A 375 -22.82 7.25 1.34
CA ASN A 375 -23.66 7.33 0.15
C ASN A 375 -22.81 7.39 -1.13
N LEU A 376 -22.70 6.25 -1.80
CA LEU A 376 -22.01 6.04 -3.08
C LEU A 376 -23.00 5.86 -4.25
N SER A 377 -24.27 6.26 -4.10
CA SER A 377 -25.26 6.00 -5.15
C SER A 377 -24.86 6.67 -6.47
N GLY A 378 -24.88 5.90 -7.57
CA GLY A 378 -24.45 6.34 -8.89
C GLY A 378 -22.95 6.66 -9.04
N ALA A 379 -22.12 6.42 -8.02
CA ALA A 379 -20.68 6.68 -8.10
C ALA A 379 -19.97 5.67 -9.02
N ASN A 380 -18.84 6.09 -9.59
CA ASN A 380 -17.98 5.22 -10.40
C ASN A 380 -16.82 4.67 -9.56
N LEU A 381 -16.93 3.44 -9.07
CA LEU A 381 -15.89 2.69 -8.36
C LEU A 381 -15.21 1.63 -9.25
N SER A 382 -15.31 1.72 -10.57
CA SER A 382 -14.70 0.71 -11.45
C SER A 382 -13.20 0.60 -11.16
N ARG A 383 -12.70 -0.63 -11.02
CA ARG A 383 -11.30 -0.97 -10.65
C ARG A 383 -10.83 -0.40 -9.31
N ALA A 384 -11.71 0.13 -8.46
CA ALA A 384 -11.34 0.59 -7.14
C ALA A 384 -10.91 -0.60 -6.27
N ASN A 385 -9.95 -0.36 -5.38
CA ASN A 385 -9.48 -1.35 -4.43
C ASN A 385 -10.12 -1.13 -3.06
N LEU A 386 -11.18 -1.88 -2.77
CA LEU A 386 -11.96 -1.89 -1.54
C LEU A 386 -11.60 -3.09 -0.64
N CYS A 387 -10.43 -3.71 -0.85
CA CYS A 387 -10.01 -4.86 -0.05
C CYS A 387 -10.07 -4.54 1.45
N ARG A 388 -10.76 -5.38 2.24
CA ARG A 388 -10.98 -5.20 3.68
C ARG A 388 -11.69 -3.90 4.10
N ALA A 389 -12.33 -3.19 3.16
CA ALA A 389 -13.09 -1.99 3.49
C ALA A 389 -14.37 -2.34 4.29
N LYS A 390 -14.77 -1.46 5.21
CA LYS A 390 -16.04 -1.56 5.94
C LYS A 390 -17.08 -0.72 5.22
N LEU A 391 -18.12 -1.35 4.70
CA LEU A 391 -19.22 -0.76 3.91
C LEU A 391 -20.57 -1.12 4.54
N ILE A 392 -20.63 -1.28 5.86
CA ILE A 392 -21.84 -1.66 6.58
C ILE A 392 -22.89 -0.57 6.36
N GLN A 393 -24.09 -0.96 5.94
CA GLN A 393 -25.20 -0.03 5.63
C GLN A 393 -24.86 1.05 4.58
N ALA A 394 -23.82 0.85 3.76
CA ALA A 394 -23.48 1.76 2.68
C ALA A 394 -24.54 1.73 1.56
N ASN A 395 -24.82 2.88 0.94
CA ASN A 395 -25.66 2.97 -0.25
C ASN A 395 -24.80 2.98 -1.52
N LEU A 396 -24.75 1.87 -2.23
CA LEU A 396 -24.07 1.66 -3.51
C LEU A 396 -25.07 1.53 -4.68
N SER A 397 -26.33 1.92 -4.50
CA SER A 397 -27.37 1.75 -5.51
C SER A 397 -26.98 2.39 -6.84
N LYS A 398 -27.14 1.67 -7.95
CA LYS A 398 -26.79 2.11 -9.31
C LYS A 398 -25.33 2.52 -9.52
N SER A 399 -24.42 2.18 -8.60
CA SER A 399 -22.99 2.49 -8.75
C SER A 399 -22.31 1.53 -9.74
N HIS A 400 -21.16 1.95 -10.27
CA HIS A 400 -20.33 1.12 -11.15
C HIS A 400 -19.16 0.55 -10.35
N LEU A 401 -19.12 -0.77 -10.14
CA LEU A 401 -18.05 -1.50 -9.44
C LEU A 401 -17.35 -2.50 -10.37
N GLY A 402 -17.44 -2.29 -11.69
CA GLY A 402 -16.81 -3.19 -12.67
C GLY A 402 -15.32 -3.38 -12.38
N ASP A 403 -14.87 -4.64 -12.32
CA ASP A 403 -13.51 -5.05 -11.94
C ASP A 403 -13.00 -4.53 -10.58
N ALA A 404 -13.87 -4.04 -9.69
CA ALA A 404 -13.46 -3.59 -8.36
C ALA A 404 -12.98 -4.76 -7.48
N ASN A 405 -12.02 -4.51 -6.60
CA ASN A 405 -11.56 -5.50 -5.63
C ASN A 405 -12.27 -5.31 -4.28
N LEU A 406 -13.20 -6.18 -3.94
CA LEU A 406 -13.95 -6.19 -2.67
C LEU A 406 -13.51 -7.34 -1.75
N GLU A 407 -12.36 -7.96 -2.00
CA GLU A 407 -11.91 -9.10 -1.20
C GLU A 407 -11.86 -8.77 0.29
N TYR A 408 -12.48 -9.61 1.14
CA TYR A 408 -12.65 -9.38 2.59
C TYR A 408 -13.44 -8.12 2.99
N ALA A 409 -14.10 -7.43 2.07
CA ALA A 409 -14.91 -6.27 2.42
C ALA A 409 -16.14 -6.70 3.23
N ASN A 410 -16.61 -5.81 4.11
CA ASN A 410 -17.84 -6.02 4.87
C ASN A 410 -18.95 -5.11 4.35
N LEU A 411 -19.88 -5.68 3.58
CA LEU A 411 -21.06 -5.04 3.01
C LEU A 411 -22.35 -5.45 3.76
N THR A 412 -22.27 -5.77 5.05
CA THR A 412 -23.47 -6.14 5.82
C THR A 412 -24.54 -5.05 5.71
N ALA A 413 -25.76 -5.44 5.33
CA ALA A 413 -26.90 -4.54 5.12
C ALA A 413 -26.66 -3.38 4.12
N ALA A 414 -25.68 -3.50 3.22
CA ALA A 414 -25.44 -2.52 2.17
C ALA A 414 -26.53 -2.57 1.09
N GLN A 415 -26.85 -1.42 0.49
CA GLN A 415 -27.80 -1.30 -0.62
C GLN A 415 -27.03 -1.30 -1.94
N LEU A 416 -27.15 -2.34 -2.75
CA LEU A 416 -26.52 -2.47 -4.07
C LEU A 416 -27.54 -2.56 -5.21
N SER A 417 -28.80 -2.15 -4.98
CA SER A 417 -29.85 -2.29 -5.99
C SER A 417 -29.46 -1.62 -7.32
N GLY A 418 -29.47 -2.41 -8.40
CA GLY A 418 -29.07 -1.98 -9.74
C GLY A 418 -27.58 -1.67 -9.93
N ALA A 419 -26.71 -2.02 -8.99
CA ALA A 419 -25.27 -1.80 -9.12
C ALA A 419 -24.66 -2.73 -10.19
N ASN A 420 -23.55 -2.30 -10.80
CA ASN A 420 -22.81 -3.08 -11.78
C ASN A 420 -21.52 -3.65 -11.18
N LEU A 421 -21.51 -4.95 -10.87
CA LEU A 421 -20.36 -5.68 -10.32
C LEU A 421 -19.71 -6.62 -11.36
N LEU A 422 -19.84 -6.33 -12.66
CA LEU A 422 -19.21 -7.09 -13.74
C LEU A 422 -17.70 -7.28 -13.47
N GLY A 423 -17.25 -8.53 -13.34
CA GLY A 423 -15.82 -8.85 -13.13
C GLY A 423 -15.26 -8.51 -11.73
N ALA A 424 -16.07 -8.00 -10.80
CA ALA A 424 -15.63 -7.61 -9.47
C ALA A 424 -15.12 -8.83 -8.66
N ASN A 425 -14.11 -8.62 -7.82
CA ASN A 425 -13.61 -9.64 -6.91
C ASN A 425 -14.38 -9.58 -5.58
N LEU A 426 -15.26 -10.54 -5.33
CA LEU A 426 -16.10 -10.64 -4.13
C LEU A 426 -15.66 -11.77 -3.20
N GLN A 427 -14.47 -12.32 -3.39
CA GLN A 427 -13.94 -13.40 -2.56
C GLN A 427 -13.91 -13.00 -1.08
N ARG A 428 -14.48 -13.85 -0.20
CA ARG A 428 -14.48 -13.66 1.26
C ARG A 428 -15.17 -12.36 1.71
N THR A 429 -16.06 -11.83 0.87
CA THR A 429 -16.87 -10.65 1.20
C THR A 429 -18.01 -11.06 2.13
N ASN A 430 -18.31 -10.24 3.14
CA ASN A 430 -19.52 -10.40 3.93
C ASN A 430 -20.64 -9.54 3.33
N LEU A 431 -21.66 -10.17 2.76
CA LEU A 431 -22.84 -9.52 2.16
C LEU A 431 -24.12 -9.86 2.94
N ALA A 432 -24.00 -10.25 4.21
CA ALA A 432 -25.15 -10.60 5.04
C ALA A 432 -26.19 -9.47 5.02
N ALA A 433 -27.45 -9.84 4.75
CA ALA A 433 -28.57 -8.89 4.63
C ALA A 433 -28.40 -7.75 3.60
N ALA A 434 -27.43 -7.83 2.69
CA ALA A 434 -27.27 -6.83 1.63
C ALA A 434 -28.41 -6.93 0.59
N ASP A 435 -28.75 -5.81 -0.03
CA ASP A 435 -29.71 -5.77 -1.15
C ASP A 435 -28.98 -5.77 -2.49
N LEU A 436 -28.95 -6.91 -3.17
CA LEU A 436 -28.38 -7.08 -4.51
C LEU A 436 -29.46 -7.19 -5.59
N SER A 437 -30.70 -6.75 -5.33
CA SER A 437 -31.77 -6.74 -6.32
C SER A 437 -31.32 -6.07 -7.63
N GLN A 438 -31.59 -6.72 -8.76
CA GLN A 438 -31.24 -6.22 -10.10
C GLN A 438 -29.74 -5.92 -10.34
N THR A 439 -28.84 -6.46 -9.51
CA THR A 439 -27.39 -6.28 -9.67
C THR A 439 -26.86 -7.10 -10.85
N ASN A 440 -25.91 -6.54 -11.60
CA ASN A 440 -25.16 -7.30 -12.61
C ASN A 440 -23.91 -7.95 -12.00
N LEU A 441 -23.93 -9.28 -11.81
CA LEU A 441 -22.82 -10.09 -11.27
C LEU A 441 -22.08 -10.91 -12.34
N LYS A 442 -22.29 -10.64 -13.64
CA LYS A 442 -21.65 -11.42 -14.70
C LYS A 442 -20.12 -11.43 -14.51
N ASN A 443 -19.49 -12.60 -14.62
CA ASN A 443 -18.04 -12.80 -14.43
C ASN A 443 -17.47 -12.34 -13.07
N ALA A 444 -18.29 -12.01 -12.07
CA ALA A 444 -17.80 -11.68 -10.74
C ALA A 444 -17.06 -12.90 -10.15
N LYS A 445 -15.89 -12.65 -9.53
CA LYS A 445 -15.10 -13.69 -8.91
C LYS A 445 -15.63 -13.94 -7.50
N LEU A 446 -16.30 -15.07 -7.33
CA LEU A 446 -16.67 -15.66 -6.05
C LEU A 446 -15.78 -16.91 -5.89
N ILE A 447 -15.01 -17.04 -4.80
CA ILE A 447 -14.37 -18.32 -4.45
C ILE A 447 -15.26 -19.02 -3.44
N PHE A 448 -15.54 -20.29 -3.73
CA PHE A 448 -16.40 -21.21 -3.00
C PHE A 448 -15.68 -21.83 -1.80
N ASP A 449 -15.21 -20.99 -0.90
CA ASP A 449 -14.95 -21.40 0.48
C ASP A 449 -16.11 -20.94 1.39
N HIS A 450 -16.21 -21.53 2.58
CA HIS A 450 -17.24 -21.21 3.57
C HIS A 450 -17.15 -19.76 4.11
N GLN A 451 -16.28 -18.90 3.56
CA GLN A 451 -15.96 -17.58 4.10
C GLN A 451 -16.72 -16.44 3.39
N THR A 452 -17.28 -16.67 2.20
CA THR A 452 -18.20 -15.69 1.57
C THR A 452 -19.61 -15.87 2.16
N ASN A 453 -20.14 -14.84 2.82
CA ASN A 453 -21.43 -14.92 3.51
C ASN A 453 -22.53 -14.19 2.73
N LEU A 454 -23.52 -14.93 2.24
CA LEU A 454 -24.73 -14.42 1.58
C LEU A 454 -26.01 -14.72 2.39
N SER A 455 -25.91 -14.93 3.70
CA SER A 455 -27.10 -15.19 4.53
C SER A 455 -28.06 -13.98 4.57
N GLY A 456 -29.36 -14.26 4.46
CA GLY A 456 -30.42 -13.23 4.48
C GLY A 456 -30.36 -12.20 3.35
N VAL A 457 -29.52 -12.42 2.34
CA VAL A 457 -29.32 -11.48 1.23
C VAL A 457 -30.60 -11.34 0.39
N ASN A 458 -30.88 -10.14 -0.12
CA ASN A 458 -31.94 -9.94 -1.10
C ASN A 458 -31.37 -10.05 -2.52
N LEU A 459 -31.72 -11.14 -3.20
CA LEU A 459 -31.35 -11.49 -4.57
C LEU A 459 -32.59 -11.57 -5.47
N ASN A 460 -33.68 -10.87 -5.14
CA ASN A 460 -34.90 -10.89 -5.93
C ASN A 460 -34.64 -10.48 -7.40
N GLY A 461 -35.11 -11.30 -8.33
CA GLY A 461 -34.98 -11.06 -9.77
C GLY A 461 -33.54 -11.08 -10.30
N ILE A 462 -32.57 -11.54 -9.52
CA ILE A 462 -31.16 -11.52 -9.95
C ILE A 462 -30.91 -12.51 -11.10
N ASN A 463 -29.96 -12.18 -11.98
CA ASN A 463 -29.47 -13.10 -13.00
C ASN A 463 -28.13 -13.72 -12.56
N LEU A 464 -28.15 -15.02 -12.27
CA LEU A 464 -27.01 -15.82 -11.80
C LEU A 464 -26.69 -16.99 -12.76
N VAL A 465 -27.16 -16.92 -14.01
CA VAL A 465 -26.93 -17.98 -15.01
C VAL A 465 -25.45 -18.31 -15.17
N GLY A 466 -25.10 -19.59 -15.02
CA GLY A 466 -23.74 -20.11 -15.17
C GLY A 466 -22.77 -19.69 -14.06
N VAL A 467 -23.26 -19.07 -12.99
CA VAL A 467 -22.45 -18.76 -11.81
C VAL A 467 -22.23 -20.08 -11.04
N ASN A 468 -21.00 -20.32 -10.61
CA ASN A 468 -20.74 -21.36 -9.62
C ASN A 468 -21.12 -20.79 -8.24
N LEU A 469 -21.80 -21.55 -7.39
CA LEU A 469 -22.27 -21.21 -6.05
C LEU A 469 -22.13 -22.44 -5.12
N GLN A 470 -21.20 -23.35 -5.43
CA GLN A 470 -20.96 -24.55 -4.64
C GLN A 470 -20.65 -24.20 -3.17
N LYS A 471 -21.21 -24.95 -2.20
CA LYS A 471 -20.98 -24.80 -0.74
C LYS A 471 -21.31 -23.43 -0.13
N ILE A 472 -21.95 -22.53 -0.88
CA ILE A 472 -22.23 -21.18 -0.40
C ILE A 472 -23.32 -21.18 0.69
N ASN A 473 -23.26 -20.21 1.60
CA ASN A 473 -24.34 -19.98 2.56
C ASN A 473 -25.33 -18.92 2.06
N LEU A 474 -26.50 -19.37 1.63
CA LEU A 474 -27.68 -18.60 1.20
C LEU A 474 -28.88 -18.82 2.14
N SER A 475 -28.63 -19.22 3.39
CA SER A 475 -29.72 -19.42 4.36
C SER A 475 -30.53 -18.14 4.57
N GLY A 476 -31.86 -18.26 4.54
CA GLY A 476 -32.79 -17.14 4.64
C GLY A 476 -32.75 -16.14 3.48
N ALA A 477 -31.99 -16.39 2.41
CA ALA A 477 -31.89 -15.47 1.28
C ALA A 477 -33.22 -15.33 0.53
N ASN A 478 -33.51 -14.13 0.03
CA ASN A 478 -34.62 -13.90 -0.89
C ASN A 478 -34.15 -14.05 -2.35
N LEU A 479 -34.36 -15.21 -2.94
CA LEU A 479 -34.07 -15.56 -4.33
C LEU A 479 -35.34 -15.59 -5.20
N SER A 480 -36.43 -14.94 -4.76
CA SER A 480 -37.69 -14.94 -5.51
C SER A 480 -37.51 -14.34 -6.91
N ALA A 481 -38.11 -14.98 -7.92
CA ALA A 481 -37.96 -14.65 -9.34
C ALA A 481 -36.51 -14.61 -9.87
N ALA A 482 -35.52 -15.15 -9.15
CA ALA A 482 -34.14 -15.19 -9.62
C ALA A 482 -33.99 -16.14 -10.82
N ASN A 483 -33.12 -15.79 -11.77
CA ASN A 483 -32.70 -16.66 -12.85
C ASN A 483 -31.41 -17.40 -12.46
N LEU A 484 -31.57 -18.66 -12.05
CA LEU A 484 -30.54 -19.60 -11.61
C LEU A 484 -30.31 -20.72 -12.64
N CYS A 485 -30.74 -20.56 -13.90
CA CYS A 485 -30.61 -21.58 -14.93
C CYS A 485 -29.14 -22.01 -15.12
N GLY A 486 -28.86 -23.31 -15.02
CA GLY A 486 -27.51 -23.89 -15.19
C GLY A 486 -26.49 -23.52 -14.10
N THR A 487 -26.93 -22.99 -12.96
CA THR A 487 -26.05 -22.61 -11.84
C THR A 487 -25.58 -23.85 -11.07
N CYS A 488 -24.33 -23.87 -10.59
CA CYS A 488 -23.82 -24.93 -9.72
C CYS A 488 -24.06 -24.56 -8.25
N LEU A 489 -24.98 -25.21 -7.57
CA LEU A 489 -25.36 -25.01 -6.16
C LEU A 489 -25.04 -26.25 -5.29
N CYS A 490 -24.11 -27.11 -5.72
CA CYS A 490 -23.83 -28.35 -4.99
C CYS A 490 -23.38 -28.05 -3.55
N SER A 491 -23.94 -28.77 -2.58
CA SER A 491 -23.66 -28.60 -1.15
C SER A 491 -23.93 -27.19 -0.60
N ALA A 492 -24.66 -26.34 -1.31
CA ALA A 492 -25.03 -25.01 -0.83
C ALA A 492 -26.03 -25.10 0.33
N ASN A 493 -25.96 -24.16 1.27
CA ASN A 493 -26.96 -24.00 2.31
C ASN A 493 -28.02 -22.98 1.89
N LEU A 494 -29.21 -23.45 1.53
CA LEU A 494 -30.39 -22.67 1.13
C LEU A 494 -31.51 -22.77 2.19
N SER A 495 -31.19 -23.17 3.43
CA SER A 495 -32.22 -23.38 4.45
C SER A 495 -33.02 -22.10 4.71
N GLY A 496 -34.35 -22.21 4.74
CA GLY A 496 -35.25 -21.06 4.91
C GLY A 496 -35.24 -20.04 3.76
N ALA A 497 -34.56 -20.29 2.64
CA ALA A 497 -34.51 -19.35 1.53
C ALA A 497 -35.86 -19.25 0.80
N ASN A 498 -36.19 -18.05 0.31
CA ASN A 498 -37.36 -17.83 -0.55
C ASN A 498 -36.95 -17.94 -2.03
N LEU A 499 -37.32 -19.04 -2.68
CA LEU A 499 -37.09 -19.34 -4.10
C LEU A 499 -38.39 -19.23 -4.93
N THR A 500 -39.42 -18.53 -4.43
CA THR A 500 -40.72 -18.43 -5.11
C THR A 500 -40.54 -17.92 -6.54
N SER A 501 -41.08 -18.64 -7.52
CA SER A 501 -40.99 -18.32 -8.96
C SER A 501 -39.58 -18.21 -9.54
N ALA A 502 -38.55 -18.74 -8.87
CA ALA A 502 -37.19 -18.78 -9.41
C ALA A 502 -37.08 -19.75 -10.60
N ASP A 503 -36.23 -19.44 -11.57
CA ASP A 503 -35.88 -20.31 -12.69
C ASP A 503 -34.60 -21.11 -12.37
N LEU A 504 -34.76 -22.39 -11.99
CA LEU A 504 -33.68 -23.30 -11.60
C LEU A 504 -33.41 -24.36 -12.69
N ARG A 505 -33.81 -24.11 -13.95
CA ARG A 505 -33.66 -25.09 -15.01
C ARG A 505 -32.21 -25.53 -15.19
N GLY A 506 -31.95 -26.84 -15.15
CA GLY A 506 -30.60 -27.38 -15.31
C GLY A 506 -29.60 -27.02 -14.19
N ALA A 507 -30.06 -26.43 -13.07
CA ALA A 507 -29.18 -26.13 -11.95
C ALA A 507 -28.74 -27.42 -11.22
N ASP A 508 -27.51 -27.45 -10.73
CA ASP A 508 -27.01 -28.56 -9.92
C ASP A 508 -27.17 -28.26 -8.43
N LEU A 509 -28.15 -28.89 -7.78
CA LEU A 509 -28.46 -28.77 -6.36
C LEU A 509 -28.01 -29.99 -5.56
N SER A 510 -27.07 -30.79 -6.07
CA SER A 510 -26.63 -32.02 -5.41
C SER A 510 -26.12 -31.75 -3.99
N ASP A 511 -26.57 -32.51 -3.00
CA ASP A 511 -26.25 -32.33 -1.57
C ASP A 511 -26.61 -30.96 -0.95
N ALA A 512 -27.39 -30.12 -1.64
CA ALA A 512 -27.79 -28.82 -1.12
C ALA A 512 -28.79 -28.97 0.05
N ASN A 513 -28.72 -28.06 1.03
CA ASN A 513 -29.69 -27.99 2.12
C ASN A 513 -30.81 -27.00 1.77
N LEU A 514 -32.02 -27.47 1.46
CA LEU A 514 -33.22 -26.66 1.23
C LEU A 514 -34.27 -26.82 2.35
N GLU A 515 -33.87 -27.25 3.55
CA GLU A 515 -34.79 -27.37 4.68
C GLU A 515 -35.51 -26.03 4.96
N ASN A 516 -36.83 -26.06 5.13
CA ASN A 516 -37.69 -24.89 5.31
C ASN A 516 -37.68 -23.86 4.16
N ALA A 517 -37.08 -24.17 3.01
CA ALA A 517 -37.08 -23.26 1.86
C ALA A 517 -38.46 -23.19 1.20
N ASN A 518 -38.78 -22.05 0.58
CA ASN A 518 -40.01 -21.88 -0.19
C ASN A 518 -39.73 -21.87 -1.69
N LEU A 519 -40.02 -22.97 -2.38
CA LEU A 519 -39.86 -23.14 -3.83
C LEU A 519 -41.17 -22.99 -4.60
N LYS A 520 -42.24 -22.43 -4.03
CA LYS A 520 -43.55 -22.32 -4.68
C LYS A 520 -43.42 -21.69 -6.08
N ALA A 521 -44.00 -22.35 -7.09
CA ALA A 521 -43.92 -21.95 -8.50
C ALA A 521 -42.50 -21.84 -9.10
N ALA A 522 -41.45 -22.35 -8.44
CA ALA A 522 -40.11 -22.40 -9.02
C ALA A 522 -40.03 -23.44 -10.15
N ASN A 523 -39.23 -23.16 -11.19
CA ASN A 523 -39.02 -24.08 -12.29
C ASN A 523 -37.78 -24.95 -12.06
N LEU A 524 -37.99 -26.20 -11.63
CA LEU A 524 -36.94 -27.20 -11.39
C LEU A 524 -36.67 -28.12 -12.60
N SER A 525 -37.14 -27.79 -13.80
CA SER A 525 -37.01 -28.70 -14.96
C SER A 525 -35.54 -29.00 -15.25
N ALA A 526 -35.18 -30.28 -15.30
CA ALA A 526 -33.81 -30.77 -15.50
C ALA A 526 -32.80 -30.37 -14.41
N ALA A 527 -33.24 -29.89 -13.24
CA ALA A 527 -32.34 -29.67 -12.10
C ALA A 527 -31.83 -31.01 -11.53
N ILE A 528 -30.58 -31.04 -11.07
CA ILE A 528 -29.97 -32.21 -10.42
C ILE A 528 -30.20 -32.07 -8.91
N LEU A 529 -30.92 -33.01 -8.30
CA LEU A 529 -31.35 -32.93 -6.88
C LEU A 529 -30.80 -34.08 -6.01
N SER A 530 -29.79 -34.80 -6.48
CA SER A 530 -29.20 -35.96 -5.80
C SER A 530 -28.69 -35.58 -4.41
N GLY A 531 -29.20 -36.20 -3.34
CA GLY A 531 -28.77 -35.91 -1.98
C GLY A 531 -29.26 -34.57 -1.39
N ALA A 532 -30.05 -33.80 -2.14
CA ALA A 532 -30.60 -32.54 -1.63
C ALA A 532 -31.61 -32.78 -0.50
N LYS A 533 -31.53 -31.95 0.56
CA LYS A 533 -32.41 -32.03 1.75
C LYS A 533 -33.58 -31.07 1.59
N PHE A 534 -34.80 -31.53 1.87
CA PHE A 534 -36.03 -30.75 1.68
C PHE A 534 -36.95 -30.74 2.91
N GLY A 535 -36.44 -31.07 4.10
CA GLY A 535 -37.29 -31.18 5.30
C GLY A 535 -38.06 -29.88 5.55
N CYS A 536 -39.38 -29.98 5.67
CA CYS A 536 -40.33 -28.87 5.78
C CYS A 536 -40.29 -27.84 4.63
N ALA A 537 -39.74 -28.17 3.46
CA ALA A 537 -39.71 -27.26 2.31
C ALA A 537 -41.06 -27.17 1.60
N ILE A 538 -41.44 -25.99 1.11
CA ILE A 538 -42.59 -25.80 0.22
C ILE A 538 -42.14 -26.06 -1.21
N MET A 539 -42.68 -27.09 -1.86
CA MET A 539 -42.32 -27.51 -3.21
C MET A 539 -42.99 -26.63 -4.29
N PRO A 540 -42.57 -26.72 -5.58
CA PRO A 540 -43.14 -25.90 -6.66
C PRO A 540 -44.66 -25.94 -6.81
N ASP A 541 -45.29 -27.07 -6.50
CA ASP A 541 -46.75 -27.24 -6.53
C ASP A 541 -47.46 -26.71 -5.27
N GLY A 542 -46.71 -26.25 -4.27
CA GLY A 542 -47.21 -25.74 -3.00
C GLY A 542 -47.35 -26.79 -1.89
N THR A 543 -46.97 -28.06 -2.13
CA THR A 543 -46.94 -29.09 -1.09
C THR A 543 -45.77 -28.88 -0.12
N VAL A 544 -45.91 -29.34 1.12
CA VAL A 544 -44.82 -29.35 2.10
C VAL A 544 -44.22 -30.75 2.12
N LYS A 545 -42.88 -30.84 2.04
CA LYS A 545 -42.16 -32.11 2.10
C LYS A 545 -41.61 -32.30 3.51
N ASP A 546 -42.02 -33.37 4.19
CA ASP A 546 -41.60 -33.68 5.56
C ASP A 546 -40.12 -34.10 5.64
#